data_AF-A0A951G4S7-F1
#
_entry.id   AF-A0A951G4S7-F1
#
_cell.length_a   1.000
_cell.length_b   1.000
_cell.length_c   1.000
_cell.angle_alpha   90.00
_cell.angle_beta   90.00
_cell.angle_gamma   90.00
#
_symmetry.space_group_name_H-M   'P 1'
#
loop_
_entity.id
_entity.type
_entity.pdbx_description
1 polymer ?
#
loop_
_entity_poly.entity_id
_entity_poly.type
_entity_poly.pdbx_seq_one_letter_code
_entity_poly.pdbx_strand_id
1 'polypeptide(L)'
;MHERESKPRPDLGLIELLRELSGGRRLPDKLDRPAREVKRRMRWVIEHELPERRARASDAADLDALALAVTRCDLVTCDAFMADVVRRTRLDLRHRCELFSGRRADVLRLRDRARELIATV
;
A
#
# COMPACT_ATOMS: atom_id res chain seq x y z
N MET A 1 20.21 15.25 1.05
CA MET A 1 19.56 15.60 -0.24
C MET A 1 18.16 14.95 -0.37
N HIS A 2 17.36 14.85 0.71
CA HIS A 2 16.05 14.16 0.69
C HIS A 2 14.85 15.02 1.18
N GLU A 3 15.08 16.21 1.73
CA GLU A 3 14.00 17.06 2.25
C GLU A 3 13.32 17.92 1.17
N ARG A 4 14.02 18.26 0.08
CA ARG A 4 13.46 19.11 -0.99
C ARG A 4 12.47 18.39 -1.92
N GLU A 5 12.60 17.07 -2.06
CA GLU A 5 11.71 16.22 -2.87
C GLU A 5 10.47 15.74 -2.09
N SER A 6 10.47 15.88 -0.76
CA SER A 6 9.42 15.36 0.12
C SER A 6 8.28 16.35 0.42
N LYS A 7 8.25 17.53 -0.22
CA LYS A 7 7.06 18.40 -0.11
C LYS A 7 5.93 17.73 -0.90
N PRO A 8 4.75 17.47 -0.29
CA PRO A 8 3.59 17.03 -1.05
C PRO A 8 3.24 18.14 -2.03
N ARG A 9 3.62 17.94 -3.29
CA ARG A 9 3.06 18.67 -4.40
C ARG A 9 2.01 17.72 -4.96
N PRO A 10 0.74 17.86 -4.54
CA PRO A 10 -0.31 17.26 -5.34
C PRO A 10 -0.20 17.94 -6.70
N ASP A 11 0.40 17.25 -7.67
CA ASP A 11 0.13 17.56 -9.05
C ASP A 11 -1.37 17.32 -9.20
N LEU A 12 -2.14 18.41 -9.20
CA LEU A 12 -3.60 18.34 -9.26
C LEU A 12 -4.03 17.56 -10.51
N GLY A 13 -3.25 17.67 -11.59
CA GLY A 13 -3.44 16.87 -12.80
C GLY A 13 -3.20 15.38 -12.58
N LEU A 14 -2.25 14.99 -11.73
CA LEU A 14 -2.07 13.57 -11.34
C LEU A 14 -3.25 13.06 -10.52
N ILE A 15 -3.76 13.85 -9.55
CA ILE A 15 -4.91 13.41 -8.74
C ILE A 15 -6.17 13.28 -9.60
N GLU A 16 -6.41 14.22 -10.50
CA GLU A 16 -7.53 14.16 -11.45
C GLU A 16 -7.39 12.98 -12.40
N LEU A 17 -6.20 12.77 -12.99
CA LEU A 17 -5.89 11.61 -13.82
C LEU A 17 -6.14 10.29 -13.07
N LEU A 18 -5.66 10.18 -11.83
CA LEU A 18 -5.90 8.98 -11.01
C LEU A 18 -7.40 8.77 -10.75
N ARG A 19 -8.17 9.84 -10.60
CA ARG A 19 -9.62 9.80 -10.39
C ARG A 19 -10.37 9.36 -11.65
N GLU A 20 -9.94 9.83 -12.82
CA GLU A 20 -10.45 9.41 -14.13
C GLU A 20 -10.11 7.95 -14.40
N LEU A 21 -8.85 7.55 -14.23
CA LEU A 21 -8.37 6.18 -14.42
C LEU A 21 -9.04 5.20 -13.46
N SER A 22 -9.35 5.62 -12.23
CA SER A 22 -10.08 4.76 -11.29
C SER A 22 -11.58 4.64 -11.61
N GLY A 23 -12.11 5.44 -12.54
CA GLY A 23 -13.55 5.55 -12.80
C GLY A 23 -14.30 6.13 -11.60
N GLY A 24 -13.64 6.97 -10.79
CA GLY A 24 -14.18 7.50 -9.55
C GLY A 24 -14.28 6.48 -8.41
N ARG A 25 -13.79 5.24 -8.60
CA ARG A 25 -13.79 4.23 -7.54
C ARG A 25 -12.93 4.67 -6.37
N ARG A 26 -13.42 4.40 -5.17
CA ARG A 26 -12.76 4.70 -3.90
C ARG A 26 -12.85 3.50 -2.98
N LEU A 27 -11.79 3.31 -2.20
CA LEU A 27 -11.87 2.47 -1.01
C LEU A 27 -12.76 3.17 0.03
N PRO A 28 -13.43 2.43 0.93
CA PRO A 28 -14.22 3.06 1.98
C PRO A 28 -13.35 3.85 2.95
N ASP A 29 -13.91 4.91 3.52
CA ASP A 29 -13.20 5.74 4.50
C ASP A 29 -13.08 5.10 5.89
N LYS A 30 -13.76 3.97 6.13
CA LYS A 30 -13.80 3.30 7.43
C LYS A 30 -13.34 1.85 7.34
N LEU A 31 -12.57 1.43 8.33
CA LEU A 31 -12.15 0.05 8.50
C LEU A 31 -13.32 -0.85 8.91
N ASP A 32 -13.62 -1.85 8.09
CA ASP A 32 -14.49 -2.95 8.46
C ASP A 32 -13.79 -3.93 9.41
N ARG A 33 -14.45 -5.04 9.76
CA ARG A 33 -13.90 -6.03 10.69
C ARG A 33 -12.60 -6.68 10.15
N PRO A 34 -12.55 -7.18 8.90
CA PRO A 34 -11.31 -7.69 8.29
C PRO A 34 -10.17 -6.67 8.29
N ALA A 35 -10.41 -5.45 7.83
CA ALA A 35 -9.38 -4.41 7.78
C ALA A 35 -8.87 -4.03 9.18
N ARG A 36 -9.73 -4.00 10.21
CA ARG A 36 -9.29 -3.79 11.60
C ARG A 36 -8.39 -4.93 12.11
N GLU A 37 -8.65 -6.17 11.71
CA GLU A 37 -7.77 -7.29 12.06
C GLU A 37 -6.41 -7.19 11.38
N VAL A 38 -6.40 -6.89 10.08
CA VAL A 38 -5.20 -6.65 9.30
C VAL A 38 -4.35 -5.53 9.92
N LYS A 39 -4.96 -4.38 10.22
CA LYS A 39 -4.29 -3.25 10.91
C LYS A 39 -3.65 -3.68 12.22
N ARG A 40 -4.38 -4.42 13.06
CA ARG A 40 -3.86 -4.91 14.36
C ARG A 40 -2.64 -5.82 14.17
N ARG A 41 -2.67 -6.71 13.18
CA ARG A 41 -1.59 -7.65 12.91
C ARG A 41 -0.33 -6.94 12.40
N MET A 42 -0.49 -5.99 11.49
CA MET A 42 0.63 -5.16 11.02
C MET A 42 1.24 -4.36 12.16
N ARG A 43 0.40 -3.71 12.98
CA ARG A 43 0.86 -2.94 14.16
C ARG A 43 1.66 -3.82 15.13
N TRP A 44 1.16 -5.00 15.43
CA TRP A 44 1.84 -5.93 16.33
C TRP A 44 3.25 -6.28 15.85
N VAL A 45 3.42 -6.60 14.56
CA VAL A 45 4.74 -6.89 13.97
C VAL A 45 5.67 -5.68 14.04
N ILE A 46 5.16 -4.48 13.74
CA ILE A 46 5.96 -3.26 13.84
C ILE A 46 6.48 -3.05 15.27
N GLU A 47 5.61 -3.24 16.27
CA GLU A 47 5.95 -3.01 17.68
C GLU A 47 6.89 -4.09 18.26
N HIS A 48 6.73 -5.35 17.85
CA HIS A 48 7.42 -6.48 18.49
C HIS A 48 8.62 -7.02 17.71
N GLU A 49 8.60 -6.92 16.38
CA GLU A 49 9.68 -7.47 15.53
C GLU A 49 10.59 -6.38 14.94
N LEU A 50 10.15 -5.12 14.97
CA LEU A 50 10.88 -3.99 14.40
C LEU A 50 11.06 -2.85 15.43
N PRO A 51 11.47 -3.14 16.70
CA PRO A 51 11.46 -2.15 17.78
C PRO A 51 12.45 -1.00 17.57
N GLU A 52 13.49 -1.21 16.77
CA GLU A 52 14.47 -0.16 16.41
C GLU A 52 13.87 0.92 15.51
N ARG A 53 12.70 0.65 14.91
CA ARG A 53 12.01 1.61 14.05
C ARG A 53 11.27 2.63 14.90
N ARG A 54 11.69 3.89 14.82
CA ARG A 54 10.92 5.01 15.38
C ARG A 54 9.60 5.18 14.63
N ALA A 55 8.48 4.96 15.32
CA ALA A 55 7.15 5.19 14.78
C ALA A 55 6.96 6.66 14.37
N ARG A 56 6.29 6.88 13.25
CA ARG A 56 5.91 8.20 12.74
C ARG A 56 4.41 8.37 12.82
N ALA A 57 3.94 9.61 13.01
CA ALA A 57 2.51 9.90 13.03
C ALA A 57 1.81 9.53 11.71
N SER A 58 2.52 9.60 10.57
CA SER A 58 2.01 9.18 9.26
C SER A 58 1.68 7.69 9.18
N ASP A 59 2.35 6.85 9.97
CA ASP A 59 2.19 5.39 9.91
C ASP A 59 0.76 4.95 10.24
N ALA A 60 0.04 5.70 11.06
CA ALA A 60 -1.34 5.36 11.40
C ALA A 60 -2.27 5.44 10.18
N ALA A 61 -2.10 6.45 9.33
CA ALA A 61 -2.86 6.60 8.09
C ALA A 61 -2.44 5.56 7.05
N ASP A 62 -1.14 5.29 6.94
CA ASP A 62 -0.61 4.26 6.03
C ASP A 62 -1.12 2.86 6.40
N LEU A 63 -1.16 2.54 7.70
CA LEU A 63 -1.72 1.27 8.19
C LEU A 63 -3.21 1.14 7.88
N ASP A 64 -3.98 2.23 7.90
CA ASP A 64 -5.40 2.22 7.59
C ASP A 64 -5.65 2.02 6.10
N ALA A 65 -4.96 2.79 5.27
CA ALA A 65 -5.02 2.68 3.83
C ALA A 65 -4.61 1.27 3.37
N LEU A 66 -3.49 0.76 3.90
CA LEU A 66 -2.97 -0.55 3.53
C LEU A 66 -3.87 -1.69 4.00
N ALA A 67 -4.49 -1.56 5.18
CA ALA A 67 -5.44 -2.56 5.66
C ALA A 67 -6.69 -2.66 4.77
N LEU A 68 -7.21 -1.52 4.30
CA LEU A 68 -8.31 -1.48 3.35
C LEU A 68 -7.90 -2.07 2.00
N ALA A 69 -6.73 -1.68 1.50
CA ALA A 69 -6.25 -2.08 0.19
C ALA A 69 -5.98 -3.60 0.13
N VAL A 70 -5.24 -4.16 1.09
CA VAL A 70 -4.92 -5.60 1.14
C VAL A 70 -6.17 -6.48 1.22
N THR A 71 -7.24 -5.99 1.84
CA THR A 71 -8.47 -6.77 2.01
C THR A 71 -9.44 -6.68 0.82
N ARG A 72 -9.21 -5.75 -0.12
CA ARG A 72 -10.20 -5.39 -1.16
C ARG A 72 -9.65 -5.30 -2.57
N CYS A 73 -8.33 -5.29 -2.72
CA CYS A 73 -7.66 -5.16 -4.00
C CYS A 73 -6.88 -6.43 -4.32
N ASP A 74 -6.94 -6.84 -5.59
CA ASP A 74 -6.13 -7.97 -6.10
C ASP A 74 -4.64 -7.61 -6.16
N LEU A 75 -4.32 -6.30 -6.24
CA LEU A 75 -2.97 -5.77 -6.32
C LEU A 75 -2.83 -4.52 -5.45
N VAL A 76 -1.74 -4.43 -4.69
CA VAL A 76 -1.41 -3.28 -3.85
C VAL A 76 0.05 -2.88 -4.02
N THR A 77 0.29 -1.57 -4.00
CA THR A 77 1.64 -0.99 -3.96
C THR A 77 1.83 -0.22 -2.66
N CYS A 78 3.02 -0.31 -2.07
CA CYS A 78 3.39 0.47 -0.89
C CYS A 78 4.91 0.69 -0.81
N ASP A 79 5.38 1.41 0.21
CA ASP A 79 6.81 1.53 0.44
C ASP A 79 7.45 0.19 0.84
N ALA A 80 8.77 0.11 0.78
CA ALA A 80 9.52 -1.11 1.06
C ALA A 80 9.37 -1.62 2.50
N PHE A 81 9.14 -0.74 3.45
CA PHE A 81 8.96 -1.11 4.86
C PHE A 81 7.59 -1.74 5.06
N MET A 82 6.53 -1.08 4.59
CA MET A 82 5.17 -1.61 4.71
C MET A 82 5.02 -2.94 3.95
N ALA A 83 5.69 -3.08 2.80
CA ALA A 83 5.71 -4.34 2.08
C ALA A 83 6.37 -5.47 2.89
N ASP A 84 7.43 -5.19 3.65
CA ASP A 84 8.07 -6.16 4.55
C ASP A 84 7.12 -6.58 5.69
N VAL A 85 6.42 -5.61 6.29
CA VAL A 85 5.42 -5.87 7.35
C VAL A 85 4.30 -6.79 6.84
N VAL A 86 3.75 -6.52 5.64
CA VAL A 86 2.70 -7.36 5.04
C VAL A 86 3.21 -8.78 4.76
N ARG A 87 4.44 -8.93 4.27
CA ARG A 87 5.05 -10.24 3.98
C ARG A 87 5.32 -11.04 5.26
N ARG A 88 5.86 -10.42 6.31
CA ARG A 88 6.07 -11.05 7.63
C ARG A 88 4.77 -11.56 8.25
N THR A 89 3.71 -10.78 8.09
CA THR A 89 2.37 -11.15 8.57
C THR A 89 1.64 -12.14 7.64
N ARG A 90 2.20 -12.43 6.45
CA ARG A 90 1.63 -13.25 5.37
C ARG A 90 0.23 -12.80 4.93
N LEU A 91 -0.03 -11.51 5.04
CA LEU A 91 -1.33 -10.93 4.75
C LEU A 91 -1.63 -10.89 3.25
N ASP A 92 -0.62 -10.69 2.42
CA ASP A 92 -0.65 -10.85 0.96
C ASP A 92 -1.17 -12.24 0.57
N LEU A 93 -0.63 -13.29 1.18
CA LEU A 93 -1.06 -14.67 0.92
C LEU A 93 -2.47 -14.94 1.44
N ARG A 94 -2.80 -14.48 2.65
CA ARG A 94 -4.11 -14.68 3.27
C ARG A 94 -5.23 -14.03 2.46
N HIS A 95 -4.97 -12.87 1.88
CA HIS A 95 -5.95 -12.10 1.11
C HIS A 95 -5.79 -12.25 -0.40
N ARG A 96 -4.85 -13.09 -0.87
CA ARG A 96 -4.54 -13.30 -2.29
C ARG A 96 -4.27 -11.98 -3.04
N CYS A 97 -3.57 -11.07 -2.38
CA CYS A 97 -3.25 -9.74 -2.87
C CYS A 97 -1.80 -9.73 -3.39
N GLU A 98 -1.60 -9.41 -4.67
CA GLU A 98 -0.28 -9.18 -5.24
C GLU A 98 0.33 -7.90 -4.64
N LEU A 99 1.51 -8.03 -4.02
CA LEU A 99 2.14 -6.93 -3.29
C LEU A 99 3.44 -6.47 -3.95
N PHE A 100 3.51 -5.19 -4.28
CA PHE A 100 4.67 -4.54 -4.90
C PHE A 100 5.21 -3.41 -4.03
N SER A 101 6.51 -3.41 -3.76
CA SER A 101 7.17 -2.31 -3.05
C SER A 101 7.74 -1.25 -3.99
N GLY A 102 8.14 -0.10 -3.43
CA GLY A 102 8.94 0.90 -4.12
C GLY A 102 10.37 0.46 -4.50
N ARG A 103 10.79 -0.79 -4.21
CA ARG A 103 12.11 -1.29 -4.64
C ARG A 103 12.12 -1.51 -6.15
N ARG A 104 13.26 -1.23 -6.79
CA ARG A 104 13.41 -1.30 -8.26
C ARG A 104 12.89 -2.61 -8.87
N ALA A 105 13.19 -3.76 -8.25
CA ALA A 105 12.74 -5.05 -8.75
C ALA A 105 11.20 -5.17 -8.77
N ASP A 106 10.52 -4.72 -7.71
CA ASP A 106 9.06 -4.74 -7.62
C ASP A 106 8.45 -3.70 -8.57
N VAL A 107 9.06 -2.53 -8.75
CA VAL A 107 8.60 -1.53 -9.72
C VAL A 107 8.65 -2.06 -11.15
N LEU A 108 9.73 -2.77 -11.52
CA LEU A 108 9.84 -3.38 -12.85
C LEU A 108 8.80 -4.48 -13.04
N ARG A 109 8.61 -5.34 -12.03
CA ARG A 109 7.55 -6.36 -12.06
C ARG A 109 6.15 -5.76 -12.15
N LEU A 110 5.89 -4.68 -11.42
CA LEU A 110 4.61 -3.96 -11.47
C LEU A 110 4.37 -3.40 -12.87
N ARG A 111 5.39 -2.79 -13.50
CA ARG A 111 5.29 -2.29 -14.87
C ARG A 111 4.91 -3.41 -15.84
N ASP A 112 5.56 -4.56 -15.72
CA ASP A 112 5.30 -5.70 -16.62
C ASP A 112 3.90 -6.29 -16.36
N ARG A 113 3.52 -6.44 -15.08
CA ARG A 113 2.17 -6.86 -14.68
C ARG A 113 1.08 -5.91 -15.16
N ALA A 114 1.31 -4.60 -15.08
CA ALA A 114 0.37 -3.60 -15.58
C ALA A 114 0.18 -3.68 -17.10
N ARG A 115 1.25 -3.97 -17.85
CA ARG A 115 1.16 -4.20 -19.30
C ARG A 115 0.31 -5.42 -19.65
N GLU A 116 0.44 -6.50 -18.90
CA GLU A 116 -0.40 -7.70 -19.06
C GLU A 116 -1.88 -7.39 -18.80
N LEU A 117 -2.18 -6.68 -17.71
CA LEU A 117 -3.55 -6.29 -17.37
C LEU A 117 -4.20 -5.42 -18.44
N ILE A 118 -3.44 -4.45 -18.98
CA ILE A 118 -3.92 -3.59 -20.08
C ILE A 118 -4.15 -4.40 -21.36
N ALA A 119 -3.30 -5.39 -21.66
CA ALA A 119 -3.45 -6.22 -22.85
C ALA A 119 -4.64 -7.20 -22.79
N THR A 120 -5.26 -7.37 -21.60
CA THR A 120 -6.38 -8.28 -21.37
C THR A 120 -7.74 -7.56 -21.37
N VAL A 121 -7.75 -6.23 -21.43
CA VAL A 121 -8.95 -5.36 -21.52
C VAL A 121 -9.16 -4.93 -22.96
#